data_AF-A0A944TGG9-F1
#
_entry.id   AF-A0A944TGG9-F1
#
_cell.length_a   1.000
_cell.length_b   1.000
_cell.length_c   1.000
_cell.angle_alpha   90.00
_cell.angle_beta   90.00
_cell.angle_gamma   90.00
#
_symmetry.space_group_name_H-M   'P 1'
#
loop_
_entity.id
_entity.type
_entity.pdbx_description
1 polymer ?
#
loop_
_entity_poly.entity_id
_entity_poly.type
_entity_poly.pdbx_seq_one_letter_code
_entity_poly.pdbx_strand_id
1 'polypeptide(L)'
;MPDEADIKPRSSNLVLRIWRGEERLWKVYWLVAILGGWALATLVGAMVRTGFLYDLLGLALLVIFAGYCGVGVWRCAFNVQRMIWGYAARAIIAVSLVYFVVAIVQGAFAG
;
A
#
# COMPACT_ATOMS: atom_id res chain seq x y z
N MET A 1 -36.04 -26.29 -7.49
CA MET A 1 -34.91 -25.62 -8.14
C MET A 1 -34.36 -24.61 -7.15
N PRO A 2 -33.22 -24.86 -6.48
CA PRO A 2 -32.56 -23.80 -5.76
C PRO A 2 -31.86 -22.89 -6.76
N ASP A 3 -32.11 -21.59 -6.61
CA ASP A 3 -31.58 -20.52 -7.43
C ASP A 3 -30.06 -20.64 -7.59
N GLU A 4 -29.60 -20.55 -8.84
CA GLU A 4 -28.20 -20.32 -9.19
C GLU A 4 -27.79 -18.98 -8.58
N ALA A 5 -27.37 -19.03 -7.32
CA ALA A 5 -26.65 -17.95 -6.68
C ALA A 5 -25.45 -17.65 -7.59
N ASP A 6 -25.49 -16.49 -8.26
CA ASP A 6 -24.41 -15.91 -9.05
C ASP A 6 -23.13 -15.92 -8.21
N ILE A 7 -22.35 -17.00 -8.31
CA ILE A 7 -21.03 -17.12 -7.69
C ILE A 7 -20.12 -16.22 -8.51
N LYS A 8 -20.19 -14.92 -8.24
CA LYS A 8 -19.32 -13.93 -8.87
C LYS A 8 -17.88 -14.41 -8.66
N PRO A 9 -17.12 -14.75 -9.73
CA PRO A 9 -15.83 -15.37 -9.57
C PRO A 9 -14.94 -14.42 -8.79
N ARG A 10 -14.47 -14.88 -7.62
CA ARG A 10 -13.50 -14.15 -6.82
C ARG A 10 -12.28 -13.98 -7.71
N SER A 11 -12.02 -12.76 -8.17
CA SER A 11 -10.83 -12.44 -8.96
C SER A 11 -9.60 -13.11 -8.32
N SER A 12 -8.91 -14.01 -9.03
CA SER A 12 -7.72 -14.69 -8.50
C SER A 12 -6.57 -13.71 -8.20
N ASN A 13 -6.64 -12.48 -8.70
CA ASN A 13 -5.59 -11.48 -8.58
C ASN A 13 -5.75 -10.60 -7.34
N LEU A 14 -4.92 -10.86 -6.32
CA LEU A 14 -4.86 -10.07 -5.08
C LEU A 14 -4.66 -8.57 -5.36
N VAL A 15 -3.76 -8.24 -6.30
CA VAL A 15 -3.41 -6.86 -6.64
C VAL A 15 -4.64 -6.05 -7.09
N LEU A 16 -5.43 -6.66 -7.98
CA LEU A 16 -6.68 -6.08 -8.52
C LEU A 16 -7.75 -5.98 -7.44
N ARG A 17 -7.87 -6.96 -6.55
CA ARG A 17 -8.85 -6.94 -5.44
C ARG A 17 -8.57 -5.82 -4.46
N ILE A 18 -7.30 -5.59 -4.12
CA ILE A 18 -6.87 -4.45 -3.30
C ILE A 18 -7.18 -3.14 -4.02
N TRP A 19 -6.83 -3.03 -5.30
CA TRP A 19 -7.08 -1.83 -6.08
C TRP A 19 -8.57 -1.50 -6.21
N ARG A 20 -9.46 -2.51 -6.21
CA ARG A 20 -10.91 -2.33 -6.25
C ARG A 20 -11.52 -2.03 -4.88
N GLY A 21 -10.80 -2.25 -3.78
CA GLY A 21 -11.33 -2.09 -2.43
C GLY A 21 -12.05 -3.34 -1.88
N GLU A 22 -11.90 -4.50 -2.56
CA GLU A 22 -12.62 -5.73 -2.22
C GLU A 22 -11.92 -6.56 -1.13
N GLU A 23 -10.71 -6.16 -0.72
CA GLU A 23 -9.93 -6.87 0.31
C GLU A 23 -10.11 -6.32 1.71
N ARG A 24 -9.91 -7.19 2.71
CA ARG A 24 -10.07 -6.82 4.12
C ARG A 24 -8.99 -5.81 4.52
N LEU A 25 -9.40 -4.71 5.17
CA LEU A 25 -8.50 -3.62 5.60
C LEU A 25 -7.26 -4.14 6.32
N TRP A 26 -7.44 -5.04 7.29
CA TRP A 26 -6.32 -5.53 8.12
C TRP A 26 -5.25 -6.24 7.28
N LYS A 27 -5.62 -6.96 6.21
CA LYS A 27 -4.66 -7.63 5.33
C LYS A 27 -3.86 -6.61 4.54
N VAL A 28 -4.56 -5.63 3.95
CA VAL A 28 -3.93 -4.60 3.13
C VAL A 28 -3.02 -3.72 3.98
N TYR A 29 -3.46 -3.34 5.18
CA TYR A 29 -2.67 -2.52 6.09
C TYR A 29 -1.45 -3.29 6.65
N TRP A 30 -1.66 -4.43 7.32
CA TRP A 30 -0.57 -5.11 8.01
C TRP A 30 0.35 -5.89 7.08
N LEU A 31 -0.20 -6.66 6.15
CA LEU A 31 0.60 -7.56 5.31
C LEU A 31 1.17 -6.83 4.09
N VAL A 32 0.37 -6.00 3.43
CA VAL A 32 0.81 -5.35 2.18
C VAL A 32 1.57 -4.06 2.48
N ALA A 33 0.98 -3.14 3.25
CA ALA A 33 1.62 -1.85 3.51
C ALA A 33 2.79 -1.97 4.50
N ILE A 34 2.57 -2.51 5.70
CA ILE A 34 3.61 -2.56 6.74
C ILE A 34 4.66 -3.63 6.43
N LEU A 35 4.27 -4.91 6.37
CA LEU A 35 5.20 -6.01 6.16
C LEU A 35 5.83 -5.96 4.76
N GLY A 36 5.01 -5.76 3.73
CA GLY A 36 5.48 -5.62 2.35
C GLY A 36 6.38 -4.39 2.17
N GLY A 37 6.03 -3.26 2.78
CA GLY A 37 6.86 -2.05 2.75
C GLY A 37 8.22 -2.24 3.41
N TRP A 38 8.26 -2.88 4.59
CA TRP A 38 9.51 -3.18 5.27
C TRP A 38 10.40 -4.14 4.47
N ALA A 39 9.82 -5.22 3.94
CA ALA A 39 10.53 -6.18 3.10
C ALA A 39 11.09 -5.53 1.84
N LEU A 40 10.29 -4.73 1.12
CA LEU A 40 10.71 -4.05 -0.09
C LEU A 40 11.78 -2.99 0.20
N ALA A 41 11.62 -2.18 1.24
CA ALA A 41 12.61 -1.17 1.62
C ALA A 41 13.95 -1.81 2.00
N THR A 42 13.93 -2.93 2.73
CA THR A 42 15.15 -3.67 3.09
C THR A 42 15.84 -4.21 1.85
N LEU A 43 15.08 -4.82 0.92
CA LEU A 43 15.61 -5.35 -0.32
C LEU A 43 16.20 -4.26 -1.22
N VAL A 44 15.45 -3.19 -1.47
CA VAL A 44 15.89 -2.04 -2.27
C VAL A 44 17.13 -1.41 -1.63
N GLY A 45 17.13 -1.19 -0.32
CA GLY A 45 18.28 -0.64 0.40
C GLY A 45 19.53 -1.52 0.31
N ALA A 46 19.38 -2.84 0.36
CA ALA A 46 20.49 -3.77 0.16
C ALA A 46 21.04 -3.71 -1.28
N MET A 47 20.15 -3.71 -2.29
CA MET A 47 20.53 -3.64 -3.70
C MET A 47 21.21 -2.32 -4.07
N VAL A 48 20.76 -1.20 -3.48
CA VAL A 48 21.39 0.10 -3.67
C VAL A 48 22.81 0.11 -3.09
N ARG A 49 22.98 -0.39 -1.85
CA ARG A 49 24.30 -0.45 -1.20
C ARG A 49 25.31 -1.34 -1.91
N THR A 50 24.86 -2.41 -2.57
CA THR A 50 25.75 -3.29 -3.35
C THR A 50 26.03 -2.75 -4.76
N GLY A 51 25.42 -1.63 -5.15
CA GLY A 51 25.55 -1.04 -6.49
C GLY A 51 24.74 -1.78 -7.57
N PHE A 52 23.90 -2.75 -7.20
CA PHE A 52 23.07 -3.50 -8.13
C PHE A 52 21.88 -2.66 -8.64
N LEU A 53 21.42 -1.68 -7.86
CA LEU A 53 20.30 -0.82 -8.18
C LEU A 53 20.68 0.65 -8.00
N TYR A 54 20.38 1.48 -9.00
CA TYR A 54 20.58 2.92 -8.91
C TYR A 54 19.65 3.54 -7.87
N ASP A 55 20.17 4.51 -7.09
CA ASP A 55 19.45 5.22 -6.03
C ASP A 55 18.09 5.76 -6.51
N LEU A 56 18.08 6.42 -7.67
CA LEU A 56 16.87 7.01 -8.25
C LEU A 56 15.82 5.94 -8.60
N LEU A 57 16.26 4.79 -9.10
CA LEU A 57 15.37 3.67 -9.43
C LEU A 57 14.82 3.00 -8.16
N GLY A 58 15.66 2.84 -7.13
CA GLY A 58 15.24 2.36 -5.82
C GLY A 58 14.19 3.28 -5.18
N LEU A 59 14.43 4.59 -5.21
CA LEU A 59 13.47 5.59 -4.75
C LEU A 59 12.14 5.50 -5.52
N ALA A 60 12.20 5.42 -6.85
CA ALA A 60 11.01 5.32 -7.69
C ALA A 60 10.17 4.07 -7.36
N LEU A 61 10.80 2.91 -7.16
CA LEU A 61 10.12 1.68 -6.74
C LEU A 61 9.39 1.85 -5.40
N LEU A 62 10.05 2.47 -4.42
CA LEU A 62 9.45 2.71 -3.11
C LEU A 62 8.28 3.69 -3.18
N VAL A 63 8.39 4.75 -3.98
CA VAL A 63 7.30 5.72 -4.19
C VAL A 63 6.10 5.06 -4.85
N ILE A 64 6.31 4.26 -5.91
CA ILE A 64 5.23 3.53 -6.60
C ILE A 64 4.54 2.57 -5.64
N PHE A 65 5.32 1.81 -4.86
CA PHE A 65 4.77 0.86 -3.89
C PHE A 65 4.01 1.55 -2.77
N ALA A 66 4.53 2.66 -2.24
CA ALA A 66 3.85 3.47 -1.24
C ALA A 66 2.52 4.01 -1.77
N GLY A 67 2.50 4.51 -3.01
CA GLY A 67 1.27 4.95 -3.69
C GLY A 67 0.25 3.84 -3.84
N TYR A 68 0.68 2.65 -4.28
CA TYR A 68 -0.18 1.47 -4.37
C TYR A 68 -0.79 1.09 -3.01
N CYS A 69 0.02 1.06 -1.95
CA CYS A 69 -0.44 0.77 -0.60
C CYS A 69 -1.41 1.82 -0.08
N GLY A 70 -1.11 3.11 -0.28
CA GLY A 70 -1.97 4.22 0.11
C GLY A 70 -3.35 4.15 -0.52
N VAL A 71 -3.42 3.94 -1.83
CA VAL A 71 -4.69 3.74 -2.56
C VAL A 71 -5.41 2.48 -2.07
N GLY A 72 -4.68 1.37 -1.90
CA GLY A 72 -5.22 0.12 -1.41
C GLY A 72 -5.88 0.25 -0.05
N VAL A 73 -5.18 0.85 0.93
CA VAL A 73 -5.71 1.09 2.28
C VAL A 73 -6.89 2.06 2.23
N TRP A 74 -6.81 3.14 1.44
CA TRP A 74 -7.89 4.12 1.33
C TRP A 74 -9.20 3.52 0.79
N ARG A 75 -9.09 2.68 -0.24
CA ARG A 75 -10.24 1.99 -0.85
C ARG A 75 -10.77 0.85 0.02
N CYS A 76 -9.89 0.13 0.71
CA CYS A 76 -10.27 -0.97 1.60
C CYS A 76 -10.67 -0.50 3.01
N ALA A 77 -10.60 0.80 3.32
CA ALA A 77 -10.80 1.36 4.66
C ALA A 77 -12.10 0.90 5.34
N PHE A 78 -13.21 0.85 4.60
CA PHE A 78 -14.50 0.45 5.16
C PHE A 78 -14.82 -1.05 4.98
N ASN A 79 -13.87 -1.84 4.46
CA ASN A 79 -13.98 -3.30 4.42
C ASN A 79 -13.47 -3.93 5.73
N VAL A 80 -14.12 -3.54 6.83
CA VAL A 80 -13.79 -3.92 8.21
C VAL A 80 -15.07 -3.97 9.05
N GLN A 81 -15.08 -4.79 10.11
CA GLN A 81 -16.27 -4.98 10.96
C GLN A 81 -16.66 -3.71 11.73
N ARG A 82 -15.68 -2.93 12.24
CA ARG A 82 -15.95 -1.69 12.99
C ARG A 82 -15.51 -0.48 12.17
N MET A 83 -16.45 0.39 11.83
CA MET A 83 -16.23 1.57 10.97
C MET A 83 -15.18 2.54 11.52
N ILE A 84 -15.00 2.60 12.85
CA ILE A 84 -13.98 3.41 13.52
C ILE A 84 -12.58 3.13 12.95
N TRP A 85 -12.26 1.86 12.66
CA TRP A 85 -10.98 1.49 12.08
C TRP A 85 -10.78 2.00 10.66
N GLY A 86 -11.87 2.16 9.89
CA GLY A 86 -11.81 2.76 8.56
C GLY A 86 -11.46 4.25 8.59
N TYR A 87 -12.06 5.00 9.51
CA TYR A 87 -11.70 6.40 9.73
C TYR A 87 -10.27 6.55 10.23
N ALA A 88 -9.85 5.73 11.20
CA ALA A 88 -8.48 5.71 11.68
C ALA A 88 -7.49 5.43 10.54
N ALA A 89 -7.77 4.42 9.70
CA ALA A 89 -6.91 4.10 8.56
C ALA A 89 -6.81 5.25 7.54
N ARG A 90 -7.92 5.93 7.22
CA ARG A 90 -7.89 7.10 6.34
C ARG A 90 -7.11 8.27 6.93
N ALA A 91 -7.27 8.54 8.22
CA ALA A 91 -6.51 9.58 8.91
C ALA A 91 -5.01 9.27 8.87
N ILE A 92 -4.62 8.03 9.17
CA ILE A 92 -3.22 7.57 9.09
C ILE A 92 -2.68 7.76 7.67
N ILE A 93 -3.39 7.31 6.63
CA ILE A 93 -2.93 7.47 5.25
C ILE A 93 -2.80 8.94 4.84
N ALA A 94 -3.75 9.80 5.23
CA ALA A 94 -3.68 11.22 4.93
C ALA A 94 -2.47 11.89 5.60
N VAL A 95 -2.24 11.63 6.89
CA VAL A 95 -1.08 12.16 7.63
C VAL A 95 0.23 11.61 7.06
N SER A 96 0.29 10.31 6.78
CA SER A 96 1.46 9.67 6.18
C SER A 96 1.77 10.24 4.80
N LEU A 97 0.76 10.56 3.99
CA LEU A 97 0.95 11.20 2.69
C LEU A 97 1.58 12.60 2.85
N VAL A 98 1.07 13.41 3.78
CA VAL A 98 1.66 14.74 4.06
C VAL A 98 3.12 14.59 4.50
N TYR A 99 3.40 13.70 5.45
CA TYR A 99 4.76 13.46 5.93
C TYR A 99 5.68 12.98 4.80
N PHE A 100 5.20 12.08 3.95
CA PHE A 100 5.96 11.55 2.82
C PHE A 100 6.32 12.64 1.81
N VAL A 101 5.37 13.52 1.46
CA VAL A 101 5.63 14.66 0.57
C VAL A 101 6.66 15.61 1.18
N VAL A 102 6.51 15.95 2.46
CA VAL A 102 7.47 16.82 3.16
C VAL A 102 8.87 16.19 3.16
N ALA A 103 8.98 14.89 3.43
CA ALA A 103 10.26 14.19 3.45
C ALA A 103 10.95 14.20 2.07
N ILE A 104 10.20 13.99 0.98
CA ILE A 104 10.73 14.08 -0.39
C ILE A 104 11.23 15.49 -0.68
N VAL A 105 10.43 16.50 -0.34
CA VAL A 105 10.77 17.91 -0.58
C VAL A 105 12.04 18.30 0.20
N GLN A 106 12.14 17.93 1.47
CA GLN A 106 13.34 18.17 2.28
C GLN A 106 14.57 17.45 1.72
N GLY A 107 14.42 16.19 1.31
CA GLY A 107 15.51 15.44 0.66
C GLY A 107 15.98 16.09 -0.64
N ALA A 108 15.07 16.63 -1.44
CA ALA A 108 15.40 17.32 -2.69
C ALA A 108 16.13 18.67 -2.47
N PHE A 109 15.87 19.36 -1.36
CA PHE A 109 16.56 20.62 -1.02
C PHE A 109 17.86 20.42 -0.22
N ALA A 110 18.09 19.22 0.34
CA ALA A 110 19.27 18.90 1.14
C ALA A 110 20.40 18.22 0.33
N GLY A 111 20.13 17.78 -0.90
CA GLY A 111 21.12 17.27 -1.85
C GLY A 111 21.61 18.34 -2.80
#